data_AF-A0A7J2ZIL0-F1
#
_entry.id   AF-A0A7J2ZIL0-F1
#
_cell.length_a   1.000
_cell.length_b   1.000
_cell.length_c   1.000
_cell.angle_alpha   90.00
_cell.angle_beta   90.00
_cell.angle_gamma   90.00
#
_symmetry.space_group_name_H-M   'P 1'
#
loop_
_entity.id
_entity.type
_entity.pdbx_description
1 polymer ?
#
loop_
_entity_poly.entity_id
_entity_poly.type
_entity_poly.pdbx_seq_one_letter_code
_entity_poly.pdbx_strand_id
1 'polypeptide(L)'
;MSSRLGVIYSVAILLSIAGIATSLYISYSRSSLPSFCEIGSEFSCSEVLSSQYSSFFGISMEYYGAAWFVVSLVLSVFSLVKTRARTALFGWSVLGLLGVAYLAYLEVFVINSICVLCTVAHVLGILVFSASFIGLRYSK
;
A
#
# COMPACT_ATOMS: atom_id res chain seq x y z
N MET A 1 -7.32 24.04 -14.09
CA MET A 1 -7.69 22.61 -14.01
C MET A 1 -6.48 21.68 -14.18
N SER A 2 -5.63 21.88 -15.20
CA SER A 2 -4.41 21.08 -15.46
C SER A 2 -3.43 21.01 -14.27
N SER A 3 -3.16 22.14 -13.60
CA SER A 3 -2.20 22.19 -12.48
C SER A 3 -2.64 21.36 -11.27
N ARG A 4 -3.92 21.35 -10.91
CA ARG A 4 -4.45 20.58 -9.76
C ARG A 4 -4.37 19.07 -10.01
N LEU A 5 -4.75 18.62 -11.21
CA LEU A 5 -4.62 17.22 -11.62
C LEU A 5 -3.15 16.77 -11.62
N GLY A 6 -2.25 17.63 -12.12
CA GLY A 6 -0.81 17.39 -12.08
C GLY A 6 -0.32 17.12 -10.65
N VAL A 7 -0.63 18.03 -9.71
CA VAL A 7 -0.24 17.89 -8.30
C VAL A 7 -0.80 16.61 -7.68
N ILE A 8 -2.08 16.29 -7.90
CA ILE A 8 -2.72 15.10 -7.33
C ILE A 8 -2.00 13.81 -7.78
N TYR A 9 -1.73 13.66 -9.07
CA TYR A 9 -1.05 12.46 -9.58
C TYR A 9 0.44 12.45 -9.26
N SER A 10 1.10 13.60 -9.14
CA SER A 10 2.46 13.69 -8.60
C SER A 10 2.54 13.21 -7.16
N VAL A 11 1.55 13.55 -6.32
CA VAL A 11 1.46 13.02 -4.95
C VAL A 11 1.25 11.50 -4.99
N ALA A 12 0.35 10.99 -5.84
CA ALA A 12 0.14 9.54 -5.98
C ALA A 12 1.40 8.77 -6.43
N ILE A 13 2.22 9.39 -7.30
CA ILE A 13 3.54 8.86 -7.70
C ILE A 13 4.47 8.75 -6.49
N LEU A 14 4.62 9.83 -5.72
CA LEU A 14 5.50 9.84 -4.53
C LEU A 14 5.05 8.83 -3.47
N LEU A 15 3.74 8.73 -3.24
CA LEU A 15 3.16 7.74 -2.33
C LEU A 15 3.41 6.31 -2.81
N SER A 16 3.32 6.06 -4.13
CA SER A 16 3.60 4.74 -4.70
C SER A 16 5.07 4.38 -4.57
N ILE A 17 5.99 5.32 -4.79
CA ILE A 17 7.43 5.11 -4.57
C ILE A 17 7.71 4.80 -3.11
N ALA A 18 7.12 5.56 -2.17
CA ALA A 18 7.24 5.28 -0.75
C ALA A 18 6.72 3.88 -0.39
N GLY A 19 5.59 3.46 -0.96
CA GLY A 19 5.02 2.14 -0.72
C GLY A 19 5.90 0.98 -1.24
N ILE A 20 6.53 1.17 -2.41
CA ILE A 20 7.54 0.23 -2.92
C ILE A 20 8.71 0.15 -1.95
N ALA A 21 9.25 1.30 -1.52
CA ALA A 21 10.37 1.37 -0.59
C ALA A 21 10.04 0.69 0.75
N THR A 22 8.85 0.93 1.31
CA THR A 22 8.38 0.27 2.54
C THR A 22 8.28 -1.25 2.36
N SER A 23 7.73 -1.71 1.24
CA SER A 23 7.58 -3.14 0.97
C SER A 23 8.94 -3.85 0.83
N LEU A 24 9.88 -3.22 0.12
CA LEU A 24 11.25 -3.72 0.00
C LEU A 24 11.99 -3.67 1.34
N TYR A 25 11.75 -2.63 2.15
CA TYR A 25 12.33 -2.52 3.48
C TYR A 25 11.85 -3.64 4.41
N ILE A 26 10.55 -3.99 4.38
CA ILE A 26 10.02 -5.14 5.11
C ILE A 26 10.72 -6.43 4.66
N SER A 27 10.83 -6.64 3.34
CA SER A 27 11.51 -7.82 2.80
C SER A 27 12.97 -7.92 3.26
N TYR A 28 13.70 -6.82 3.23
CA TYR A 28 15.09 -6.74 3.65
C TYR A 28 15.27 -6.93 5.16
N SER A 29 14.40 -6.33 5.97
CA SER A 29 14.48 -6.33 7.43
C SER A 29 13.82 -7.55 8.09
N ARG A 30 13.28 -8.49 7.30
CA ARG A 30 12.53 -9.64 7.83
C ARG A 30 13.35 -10.53 8.77
N SER A 31 14.67 -10.60 8.59
CA SER A 31 15.58 -11.35 9.47
C SER A 31 16.05 -10.57 10.70
N SER A 32 15.95 -9.23 10.68
CA SER A 32 16.39 -8.35 11.76
C SER A 32 15.47 -7.12 11.81
N LEU A 33 14.29 -7.32 12.39
CA LEU A 33 13.29 -6.27 12.49
C LEU A 33 13.73 -5.14 13.43
N PRO A 34 13.32 -3.89 13.17
CA PRO A 34 13.65 -2.77 14.03
C PRO A 34 12.96 -2.88 15.40
N SER A 35 13.61 -2.36 16.45
CA SER A 35 13.05 -2.34 17.81
C SER A 35 11.74 -1.55 17.93
N PHE A 36 11.52 -0.52 17.10
CA PHE A 36 10.26 0.22 17.10
C PHE A 36 9.06 -0.59 16.57
N CYS A 37 9.32 -1.71 15.90
CA CYS A 37 8.32 -2.64 15.37
C CYS A 37 7.96 -3.74 16.38
N GLU A 38 8.65 -3.78 17.53
CA GLU A 38 8.54 -4.83 18.55
C GLU A 38 8.26 -4.17 19.91
N ILE A 39 7.01 -3.76 20.12
CA ILE A 39 6.55 -3.11 21.34
C ILE A 39 5.52 -4.02 22.02
N GLY A 40 6.02 -4.91 22.86
CA GLY A 40 5.19 -5.91 23.53
C GLY A 40 4.57 -6.92 22.56
N SER A 41 3.49 -7.57 22.97
CA SER A 41 2.79 -8.58 22.16
C SER A 41 1.77 -7.98 21.18
N GLU A 42 1.23 -6.80 21.48
CA GLU A 42 0.17 -6.16 20.66
C GLU A 42 0.72 -5.45 19.42
N PHE A 43 1.97 -4.96 19.47
CA PHE A 43 2.64 -4.30 18.35
C PHE A 43 3.91 -5.06 17.98
N SER A 44 3.74 -6.25 17.41
CA SER A 44 4.85 -7.10 16.99
C SER A 44 4.79 -7.43 15.51
N CYS A 45 5.72 -6.86 14.76
CA CYS A 45 5.87 -7.13 13.34
C CYS A 45 6.34 -8.57 13.09
N SER A 46 7.14 -9.15 14.00
CA SER A 46 7.59 -10.54 13.92
C SER A 46 6.44 -11.54 14.05
N GLU A 47 5.48 -11.30 14.95
CA GLU A 47 4.27 -12.14 15.09
C GLU A 47 3.46 -12.12 13.77
N VAL A 48 3.21 -10.95 13.21
CA VAL A 48 2.45 -10.79 11.96
C VAL A 48 3.19 -11.44 10.78
N LEU A 49 4.50 -11.20 10.64
CA LEU A 49 5.33 -11.68 9.54
C LEU A 49 5.70 -13.17 9.65
N SER A 50 5.55 -13.79 10.82
CA SER A 50 5.73 -15.24 10.99
C SER A 50 4.41 -16.02 10.88
N SER A 51 3.27 -15.33 10.90
CA SER A 51 1.95 -15.94 10.77
C SER A 51 1.77 -16.69 9.43
N GLN A 52 0.85 -17.66 9.42
CA GLN A 52 0.45 -18.36 8.19
C GLN A 52 -0.14 -17.42 7.11
N TYR A 53 -0.61 -16.24 7.50
CA TYR A 53 -1.18 -15.24 6.59
C TYR A 53 -0.13 -14.32 5.97
N SER A 54 1.12 -14.38 6.43
CA SER A 54 2.23 -13.58 5.91
C SER A 54 2.68 -14.01 4.50
N SER A 55 2.15 -15.13 4.00
CA SER A 55 2.40 -15.64 2.65
C SER A 55 1.12 -16.08 1.97
N PHE A 56 1.11 -15.95 0.64
CA PHE A 56 0.03 -16.41 -0.22
C PHE A 56 0.65 -17.13 -1.42
N PHE A 57 0.21 -18.36 -1.70
CA PHE A 57 0.84 -19.24 -2.71
C PHE A 57 2.38 -19.37 -2.57
N GLY A 58 2.90 -19.34 -1.33
CA GLY A 58 4.34 -19.44 -1.06
C GLY A 58 5.14 -18.16 -1.34
N ILE A 59 4.46 -17.06 -1.70
CA ILE A 59 5.07 -15.73 -1.88
C ILE A 59 4.67 -14.85 -0.69
N SER A 60 5.63 -14.15 -0.10
CA SER A 60 5.37 -13.27 1.03
C SER A 60 4.51 -12.05 0.65
N MET A 61 3.64 -11.62 1.56
CA MET A 61 2.67 -10.53 1.33
C MET A 61 3.33 -9.20 0.95
N GLU A 62 4.54 -8.91 1.42
CA GLU A 62 5.26 -7.68 1.06
C GLU A 62 5.60 -7.60 -0.43
N TYR A 63 5.77 -8.74 -1.13
CA TYR A 63 5.98 -8.73 -2.58
C TYR A 63 4.69 -8.42 -3.33
N TYR A 64 3.54 -8.88 -2.85
CA TYR A 64 2.24 -8.50 -3.39
C TYR A 64 1.97 -7.00 -3.20
N GLY A 65 2.31 -6.46 -2.01
CA GLY A 65 2.27 -5.03 -1.73
C GLY A 65 3.16 -4.24 -2.69
N ALA A 66 4.42 -4.64 -2.84
CA ALA A 66 5.36 -4.01 -3.77
C ALA A 66 4.83 -4.02 -5.22
N ALA A 67 4.33 -5.16 -5.69
CA ALA A 67 3.76 -5.30 -7.04
C ALA A 67 2.55 -4.37 -7.23
N TRP A 68 1.67 -4.29 -6.22
CA TRP A 68 0.54 -3.37 -6.26
C TRP A 68 0.98 -1.91 -6.36
N PHE A 69 1.98 -1.49 -5.57
CA PHE A 69 2.51 -0.12 -5.63
C PHE A 69 3.23 0.18 -6.95
N VAL A 70 3.93 -0.79 -7.56
CA VAL A 70 4.52 -0.64 -8.90
C VAL A 70 3.44 -0.38 -9.95
N VAL A 71 2.34 -1.13 -9.93
CA VAL A 71 1.21 -0.90 -10.85
C VAL A 71 0.58 0.46 -10.59
N SER A 72 0.37 0.84 -9.32
CA SER A 72 -0.14 2.17 -8.93
C SER A 72 0.77 3.30 -9.40
N LEU A 73 2.09 3.14 -9.33
CA LEU A 73 3.08 4.10 -9.83
C LEU A 73 2.91 4.30 -11.34
N VAL A 74 2.93 3.21 -12.10
CA VAL A 74 2.79 3.24 -13.56
C VAL A 74 1.47 3.91 -13.97
N LEU A 75 0.36 3.51 -13.35
CA LEU A 75 -0.95 4.09 -13.62
C LEU A 75 -1.03 5.57 -13.24
N SER A 76 -0.36 5.99 -12.14
CA SER A 76 -0.30 7.40 -11.73
C SER A 76 0.49 8.26 -12.72
N VAL A 77 1.62 7.75 -13.25
CA VAL A 77 2.38 8.43 -14.31
C VAL A 77 1.53 8.60 -15.57
N PHE A 78 0.87 7.54 -16.04
CA PHE A 78 0.01 7.64 -17.21
C PHE A 78 -1.22 8.52 -16.99
N SER A 79 -1.70 8.67 -15.74
CA SER A 79 -2.86 9.51 -15.40
C SER A 79 -2.61 11.01 -15.61
N LEU A 80 -1.34 11.43 -15.65
CA LEU A 80 -0.96 12.81 -16.02
C LEU A 80 -1.36 13.15 -17.45
N VAL A 81 -1.32 12.17 -18.36
CA VAL A 81 -1.54 12.37 -19.80
C VAL A 81 -2.81 11.72 -20.34
N LYS A 82 -3.26 10.62 -19.75
CA LYS A 82 -4.36 9.79 -20.28
C LYS A 82 -5.51 9.65 -19.29
N THR A 83 -6.71 10.11 -19.68
CA THR A 83 -7.93 9.97 -18.86
C THR A 83 -8.29 8.52 -18.54
N ARG A 84 -8.07 7.57 -19.46
CA ARG A 84 -8.31 6.13 -19.22
C ARG A 84 -7.43 5.56 -18.09
N ALA A 85 -6.22 6.10 -17.91
CA ALA A 85 -5.34 5.68 -16.83
C ALA A 85 -5.89 6.12 -15.46
N ARG A 86 -6.60 7.25 -15.40
CA ARG A 86 -7.27 7.74 -14.17
C ARG A 86 -8.35 6.79 -13.69
N THR A 87 -9.21 6.33 -14.61
CA THR A 87 -10.23 5.32 -14.29
C THR A 87 -9.62 3.97 -13.91
N ALA A 88 -8.55 3.56 -14.58
CA ALA A 88 -7.84 2.32 -14.26
C ALA A 88 -7.17 2.39 -12.87
N LEU A 89 -6.50 3.50 -12.54
CA LEU A 89 -5.91 3.72 -11.21
C LEU A 89 -6.99 3.69 -10.13
N PHE A 90 -8.17 4.27 -10.38
CA PHE A 90 -9.27 4.22 -9.44
C PHE A 90 -9.75 2.78 -9.21
N GLY A 91 -10.01 2.01 -10.27
CA GLY A 91 -10.38 0.59 -10.14
C GLY A 91 -9.31 -0.24 -9.42
N TRP A 92 -8.04 -0.04 -9.77
CA TRP A 92 -6.90 -0.70 -9.11
C TRP A 92 -6.76 -0.32 -7.64
N SER A 93 -7.04 0.94 -7.30
CA SER A 93 -6.96 1.42 -5.93
C SER A 93 -8.10 0.93 -5.04
N VAL A 94 -9.28 0.67 -5.60
CA VAL A 94 -10.36 -0.06 -4.90
C VAL A 94 -9.92 -1.47 -4.53
N LEU A 95 -9.27 -2.19 -5.46
CA LEU A 95 -8.74 -3.54 -5.16
C LEU A 95 -7.70 -3.49 -4.03
N GLY A 96 -6.82 -2.50 -4.04
CA GLY A 96 -5.86 -2.30 -2.95
C GLY A 96 -6.54 -1.99 -1.61
N LEU A 97 -7.58 -1.15 -1.62
CA LEU A 97 -8.34 -0.82 -0.40
C LEU A 97 -9.01 -2.06 0.20
N LEU A 98 -9.56 -2.94 -0.62
CA LEU A 98 -10.11 -4.23 -0.17
C LEU A 98 -9.01 -5.12 0.43
N GLY A 99 -7.83 -5.17 -0.19
CA GLY A 99 -6.67 -5.87 0.34
C GLY A 99 -6.23 -5.33 1.71
N VAL A 100 -6.13 -4.01 1.85
CA VAL A 100 -5.82 -3.34 3.11
C VAL A 100 -6.84 -3.69 4.19
N ALA A 101 -8.13 -3.61 3.88
CA ALA A 101 -9.19 -3.96 4.83
C ALA A 101 -9.10 -5.41 5.30
N TYR A 102 -8.79 -6.34 4.38
CA TYR A 102 -8.62 -7.75 4.70
C TYR A 102 -7.38 -8.00 5.58
N LEU A 103 -6.23 -7.41 5.23
CA LEU A 103 -5.00 -7.57 6.02
C LEU A 103 -5.14 -6.94 7.41
N ALA A 104 -5.72 -5.75 7.51
CA ALA A 104 -6.01 -5.12 8.79
C ALA A 104 -6.98 -5.95 9.65
N TYR A 105 -7.96 -6.61 9.03
CA TYR A 105 -8.84 -7.55 9.74
C TYR A 105 -8.04 -8.73 10.31
N LEU A 106 -7.12 -9.30 9.53
CA LEU A 106 -6.28 -10.39 10.01
C LEU A 106 -5.38 -9.95 11.18
N GLU A 107 -4.73 -8.80 11.08
CA GLU A 107 -3.88 -8.24 12.13
C GLU A 107 -4.66 -8.08 13.45
N VAL A 108 -5.83 -7.42 13.40
CA VAL A 108 -6.58 -7.05 14.60
C VAL A 108 -7.37 -8.21 15.20
N PHE A 109 -8.06 -9.00 14.38
CA PHE A 109 -9.04 -9.98 14.87
C PHE A 109 -8.54 -11.43 14.87
N VAL A 110 -7.55 -11.75 14.04
CA VAL A 110 -7.07 -13.13 13.90
C VAL A 110 -5.72 -13.32 14.56
N ILE A 111 -4.75 -12.47 14.22
CA ILE A 111 -3.38 -12.51 14.76
C ILE A 111 -3.34 -11.84 16.14
N ASN A 112 -4.21 -10.84 16.38
CA ASN A 112 -4.24 -10.02 17.60
C ASN A 112 -2.90 -9.28 17.83
N SER A 113 -2.24 -8.89 16.74
CA SER A 113 -1.00 -8.10 16.76
C SER A 113 -0.93 -7.20 15.53
N ILE A 114 -0.42 -5.99 15.72
CA ILE A 114 -0.36 -4.94 14.69
C ILE A 114 1.09 -4.77 14.23
N CYS A 115 1.31 -4.92 12.93
CA CYS A 115 2.60 -4.61 12.32
C CYS A 115 2.66 -3.13 11.92
N VAL A 116 3.56 -2.37 12.55
CA VAL A 116 3.73 -0.93 12.27
C VAL A 116 4.13 -0.69 10.81
N LEU A 117 5.01 -1.53 10.25
CA LEU A 117 5.46 -1.39 8.86
C LEU A 117 4.35 -1.73 7.85
N CYS A 118 3.55 -2.78 8.11
CA CYS A 118 2.35 -3.07 7.31
C CYS A 118 1.36 -1.92 7.38
N THR A 119 1.15 -1.36 8.57
CA THR A 119 0.26 -0.20 8.78
C THR A 119 0.72 1.02 7.96
N VAL A 120 2.04 1.28 7.87
CA VAL A 120 2.58 2.31 6.99
C VAL A 120 2.21 2.04 5.52
N ALA A 121 2.39 0.79 5.05
CA ALA A 121 1.99 0.41 3.70
C ALA A 121 0.47 0.55 3.48
N HIS A 122 -0.36 0.19 4.46
CA HIS A 122 -1.81 0.35 4.43
C HIS A 122 -2.20 1.83 4.26
N VAL A 123 -1.61 2.72 5.07
CA VAL A 123 -1.85 4.17 4.99
C VAL A 123 -1.44 4.71 3.62
N LEU A 124 -0.27 4.33 3.11
CA LEU A 124 0.18 4.73 1.77
C LEU A 124 -0.80 4.29 0.67
N GLY A 125 -1.31 3.05 0.74
CA GLY A 125 -2.33 2.54 -0.19
C GLY A 125 -3.64 3.33 -0.13
N ILE A 126 -4.11 3.65 1.09
CA ILE A 126 -5.32 4.47 1.31
C ILE A 126 -5.13 5.89 0.76
N LEU A 127 -3.94 6.48 0.90
CA LEU A 127 -3.63 7.80 0.36
C LEU A 127 -3.59 7.77 -1.18
N VAL A 128 -3.07 6.71 -1.79
CA VAL A 128 -3.14 6.52 -3.25
C VAL A 128 -4.60 6.42 -3.72
N PHE A 129 -5.44 5.65 -3.01
CA PHE A 129 -6.88 5.59 -3.29
C PHE A 129 -7.54 6.97 -3.19
N SER A 130 -7.25 7.72 -2.14
CA SER A 130 -7.78 9.07 -1.92
C SER A 130 -7.38 10.02 -3.04
N ALA A 131 -6.10 10.02 -3.42
CA ALA A 131 -5.59 10.81 -4.54
C ALA A 131 -6.26 10.42 -5.87
N SER A 132 -6.44 9.12 -6.11
CA SER A 132 -7.10 8.60 -7.31
C SER A 132 -8.57 9.01 -7.39
N PHE A 133 -9.32 8.87 -6.28
CA PHE A 133 -10.72 9.28 -6.19
C PHE A 133 -10.88 10.78 -6.43
N ILE A 134 -10.05 11.61 -5.78
CA ILE A 134 -10.07 13.06 -5.95
C ILE A 134 -9.70 13.43 -7.40
N GLY A 135 -8.63 12.85 -7.95
CA GLY A 135 -8.21 13.08 -9.33
C GLY A 135 -9.27 12.70 -10.36
N LEU A 136 -9.99 11.60 -10.12
CA LEU A 136 -11.10 11.18 -10.99
C LEU A 136 -12.28 12.14 -10.92
N ARG A 137 -12.59 12.70 -9.74
CA ARG A 137 -13.64 13.71 -9.56
C ARG A 137 -13.34 15.01 -10.29
N TYR A 138 -12.09 15.46 -10.32
CA TYR A 138 -11.67 16.66 -11.07
C TYR A 138 -11.49 16.44 -12.58
N SER A 139 -11.50 15.18 -13.02
CA SER A 139 -11.37 14.82 -14.43
C SER A 139 -12.71 14.75 -15.17
N LYS A 140 -13.83 14.77 -14.44
CA LYS A 140 -15.18 14.93 -14.97
C LYS A 140 -15.56 16.41 -14.93
#